data_AF-A0A2P5XY88-F1
#
_entry.id   AF-A0A2P5XY88-F1
#
_cell.length_a   1.000
_cell.length_b   1.000
_cell.length_c   1.000
_cell.angle_alpha   90.00
_cell.angle_beta   90.00
_cell.angle_gamma   90.00
#
_symmetry.space_group_name_H-M   'P 1'
#
loop_
_entity.id
_entity.type
_entity.pdbx_description
1 polymer ?
#
loop_
_entity_poly.entity_id
_entity_poly.type
_entity_poly.pdbx_seq_one_letter_code
_entity_poly.pdbx_strand_id
1 'polypeptide(L)'
;MAELVGPILDVFKFIGSKAGKYLKYQRKFVEYVGDFKQAQADLHAKEADIQQQLKDEHHFEKMPKQEVERWIKKLEEKLANAQHVEDNVGKGKYLRSCLGKLVDESTQAMKEVHAEGHFRGRLIFNDPSTIAVSLPTTELVGTANVREEIYQYLMGDNVRLIIMC
;
A
#
# COMPACT_ATOMS: atom_id res chain seq x y z
N MET A 1 -0.94 -4.31 62.08
CA MET A 1 -1.21 -5.36 61.06
C MET A 1 -2.22 -4.93 60.00
N ALA A 2 -3.12 -3.96 60.24
CA ALA A 2 -4.13 -3.55 59.25
C ALA A 2 -3.65 -2.54 58.18
N GLU A 3 -2.62 -1.73 58.45
CA GLU A 3 -2.20 -0.65 57.54
C GLU A 3 -1.49 -1.09 56.25
N LEU A 4 -0.96 -2.32 56.22
CA LEU A 4 -0.29 -2.87 55.03
C LEU A 4 -1.25 -3.58 54.07
N VAL A 5 -2.48 -3.88 54.50
CA VAL A 5 -3.44 -4.68 53.72
C VAL A 5 -3.97 -3.91 52.50
N GLY A 6 -4.24 -2.61 52.65
CA GLY A 6 -4.70 -1.74 51.55
C GLY A 6 -3.68 -1.62 50.41
N PRO A 7 -2.42 -1.19 50.70
CA PRO A 7 -1.37 -1.10 49.68
C PRO A 7 -1.05 -2.44 49.00
N ILE A 8 -1.06 -3.55 49.74
CA ILE A 8 -0.84 -4.89 49.18
C ILE A 8 -1.97 -5.27 48.22
N LEU A 9 -3.24 -5.00 48.57
CA LEU A 9 -4.38 -5.31 47.71
C LEU A 9 -4.37 -4.49 46.41
N ASP A 10 -3.94 -3.23 46.46
CA ASP A 10 -3.80 -2.38 45.28
C ASP A 10 -2.66 -2.85 44.35
N VAL A 11 -1.54 -3.32 44.91
CA VAL A 11 -0.48 -3.96 44.13
C VAL A 11 -0.98 -5.23 43.45
N PHE A 12 -1.76 -6.08 44.13
CA PHE A 12 -2.36 -7.27 43.52
C PHE A 12 -3.37 -6.93 42.42
N LYS A 13 -4.22 -5.91 42.61
CA LYS A 13 -5.13 -5.44 41.55
C LYS A 13 -4.36 -4.91 40.34
N PHE A 14 -3.29 -4.15 40.57
CA PHE A 14 -2.45 -3.61 39.50
C PHE A 14 -1.76 -4.74 38.71
N ILE A 15 -1.13 -5.69 39.40
CA ILE A 15 -0.50 -6.86 38.78
C ILE A 15 -1.54 -7.71 38.04
N GLY A 16 -2.70 -7.98 38.66
CA GLY A 16 -3.79 -8.74 38.06
C GLY A 16 -4.35 -8.09 36.80
N SER A 17 -4.49 -6.76 36.78
CA SER A 17 -4.95 -6.01 35.59
C SER A 17 -3.97 -6.11 34.42
N LYS A 18 -2.66 -6.03 34.70
CA LYS A 18 -1.62 -6.23 33.68
C LYS A 18 -1.56 -7.68 33.22
N ALA A 19 -1.66 -8.64 34.15
CA ALA A 19 -1.68 -10.06 33.85
C ALA A 19 -2.88 -10.45 32.97
N GLY A 20 -4.05 -9.83 33.14
CA GLY A 20 -5.24 -10.05 32.32
C GLY A 20 -5.00 -9.82 30.82
N LYS A 21 -4.22 -8.79 30.46
CA LYS A 21 -3.85 -8.52 29.05
C LYS A 21 -2.96 -9.63 28.48
N TYR A 22 -1.97 -10.09 29.23
CA TYR A 22 -1.10 -11.20 28.83
C TYR A 22 -1.83 -12.54 28.76
N LEU A 23 -2.79 -12.78 29.65
CA LEU A 23 -3.66 -13.96 29.64
C LEU A 23 -4.57 -14.00 28.41
N LYS A 24 -5.02 -12.85 27.90
CA LYS A 24 -5.79 -12.77 26.65
C LYS A 24 -4.98 -13.32 25.48
N TYR A 25 -3.72 -12.90 25.34
CA TYR A 25 -2.83 -13.41 24.29
C TYR A 25 -2.58 -14.90 24.42
N GLN A 26 -2.41 -15.41 25.64
CA GLN A 26 -2.21 -16.84 25.86
C GLN A 26 -3.44 -17.67 25.51
N ARG A 27 -4.65 -17.19 25.84
CA ARG A 27 -5.92 -17.90 25.57
C ARG A 27 -6.29 -17.86 24.08
N LYS A 28 -6.08 -16.72 23.42
CA LYS A 28 -6.44 -16.48 22.01
C LYS A 28 -5.27 -16.64 21.04
N PHE A 29 -4.14 -17.19 21.48
CA PHE A 29 -2.92 -17.28 20.66
C PHE A 29 -3.16 -17.94 19.30
N VAL A 30 -3.99 -18.98 19.25
CA VAL A 30 -4.34 -19.68 18.01
C VAL A 30 -5.13 -18.79 17.06
N GLU A 31 -6.06 -17.99 17.58
CA GLU A 31 -6.81 -17.00 16.78
C GLU A 31 -5.84 -15.96 16.18
N TYR A 32 -4.93 -15.41 17.01
CA TYR A 32 -3.93 -14.44 16.54
C TYR A 32 -3.02 -14.99 15.45
N VAL A 33 -2.56 -16.23 15.58
CA VAL A 33 -1.74 -16.88 14.52
C VAL A 33 -2.57 -17.13 13.25
N GLY A 34 -3.86 -17.42 13.38
CA GLY A 34 -4.78 -17.50 12.24
C GLY A 34 -4.93 -16.17 11.50
N ASP A 35 -5.23 -15.10 12.24
CA ASP A 35 -5.38 -13.74 11.70
C ASP A 35 -4.09 -13.26 11.03
N PHE A 36 -2.93 -13.61 11.60
CA PHE A 36 -1.62 -13.31 11.05
C PHE A 36 -1.40 -13.98 9.69
N LYS A 37 -1.68 -15.28 9.59
CA LYS A 37 -1.55 -16.02 8.32
C LYS A 37 -2.52 -15.50 7.26
N GLN A 38 -3.74 -15.14 7.67
CA GLN A 38 -4.71 -14.53 6.76
C GLN A 38 -4.20 -13.19 6.23
N ALA A 39 -3.71 -12.30 7.12
CA ALA A 39 -3.19 -11.01 6.70
C ALA A 39 -1.98 -11.14 5.76
N GLN A 40 -1.11 -12.13 5.98
CA GLN A 40 0.01 -12.43 5.09
C GLN A 40 -0.48 -12.91 3.71
N ALA A 41 -1.47 -13.80 3.67
CA ALA A 41 -2.07 -14.27 2.42
C ALA A 41 -2.75 -13.12 1.65
N ASP A 42 -3.49 -12.25 2.34
CA ASP A 42 -4.15 -11.09 1.74
C ASP A 42 -3.13 -10.11 1.12
N LEU A 43 -2.01 -9.89 1.80
CA LEU A 43 -0.89 -9.09 1.29
C LEU A 43 -0.28 -9.66 0.02
N HIS A 44 0.00 -10.97 0.00
CA HIS A 44 0.55 -11.63 -1.18
C HIS A 44 -0.43 -11.63 -2.36
N ALA A 45 -1.73 -11.83 -2.10
CA ALA A 45 -2.75 -11.72 -3.14
C ALA A 45 -2.77 -10.31 -3.74
N LYS A 46 -2.70 -9.28 -2.89
CA LYS A 46 -2.67 -7.89 -3.36
C LYS A 46 -1.40 -7.52 -4.11
N GLU A 47 -0.25 -8.03 -3.68
CA GLU A 47 1.01 -7.91 -4.40
C GLU A 47 0.89 -8.50 -5.81
N ALA A 48 0.33 -9.71 -5.92
CA ALA A 48 0.12 -10.38 -7.19
C ALA A 48 -0.83 -9.59 -8.13
N ASP A 49 -1.92 -9.04 -7.59
CA ASP A 49 -2.85 -8.20 -8.36
C ASP A 49 -2.16 -6.94 -8.90
N ILE A 50 -1.35 -6.26 -8.08
CA ILE A 50 -0.59 -5.06 -8.50
C ILE A 50 0.46 -5.43 -9.55
N GLN A 51 1.17 -6.54 -9.37
CA GLN A 51 2.15 -7.04 -10.34
C GLN A 51 1.49 -7.41 -11.67
N GLN A 52 0.29 -8.01 -11.64
CA GLN A 52 -0.47 -8.32 -12.85
C GLN A 52 -0.94 -7.04 -13.54
N GLN A 53 -1.50 -6.08 -12.79
CA GLN A 53 -1.91 -4.79 -13.33
C GLN A 53 -0.73 -4.02 -13.94
N LEU A 54 0.46 -4.07 -13.30
CA LEU A 54 1.67 -3.49 -13.87
C LEU A 54 2.03 -4.16 -15.20
N LYS A 55 1.99 -5.49 -15.30
CA LYS A 55 2.25 -6.23 -16.56
C LYS A 55 1.27 -5.86 -17.66
N ASP A 56 -0.02 -5.76 -17.33
CA ASP A 56 -1.07 -5.39 -18.29
C ASP A 56 -0.91 -3.94 -18.77
N GLU A 57 -0.47 -3.03 -17.89
CA GLU A 57 -0.18 -1.63 -18.24
C GLU A 57 1.18 -1.44 -18.95
N HIS A 58 2.13 -2.38 -18.80
CA HIS A 58 3.51 -2.34 -19.35
C HIS A 58 3.58 -2.57 -20.88
N HIS A 59 2.46 -2.41 -21.59
CA HIS A 59 2.45 -2.48 -23.06
C HIS A 59 3.25 -1.33 -23.73
N PHE A 60 3.60 -0.28 -22.97
CA PHE A 60 4.50 0.79 -23.39
C PHE A 60 5.58 0.95 -22.32
N GLU A 61 6.86 1.13 -22.71
CA GLU A 61 8.03 1.41 -21.86
C GLU A 61 7.77 2.54 -20.86
N LYS A 62 7.08 2.25 -19.76
CA LYS A 62 6.62 3.25 -18.82
C LYS A 62 6.89 2.75 -17.42
N MET A 63 7.48 3.62 -16.62
CA MET A 63 7.91 3.31 -15.27
C MET A 63 6.71 3.27 -14.31
N PRO A 64 6.69 2.36 -13.33
CA PRO A 64 5.73 2.40 -12.23
C PRO A 64 5.80 3.75 -11.52
N LYS A 65 4.69 4.22 -10.95
CA LYS A 65 4.71 5.38 -10.07
C LYS A 65 5.62 5.11 -8.87
N GLN A 66 6.41 6.10 -8.46
CA GLN A 66 7.27 6.02 -7.26
C GLN A 66 6.48 5.65 -5.98
N GLU A 67 5.18 5.93 -5.91
CA GLU A 67 4.31 5.50 -4.81
C GLU A 67 4.16 3.98 -4.74
N VAL A 68 4.04 3.33 -5.90
CA VAL A 68 3.91 1.87 -6.01
C VAL A 68 5.23 1.21 -5.61
N GLU A 69 6.37 1.72 -6.08
CA GLU A 69 7.69 1.21 -5.70
C GLU A 69 7.98 1.35 -4.20
N ARG A 70 7.65 2.52 -3.61
CA ARG A 70 7.79 2.73 -2.16
C ARG A 70 6.91 1.78 -1.37
N TRP A 71 5.70 1.51 -1.86
CA TRP A 71 4.78 0.58 -1.23
C TRP A 71 5.29 -0.88 -1.31
N ILE A 72 5.79 -1.32 -2.48
CA ILE A 72 6.39 -2.66 -2.64
C ILE A 72 7.55 -2.84 -1.66
N LYS A 73 8.45 -1.86 -1.57
CA LYS A 73 9.58 -1.92 -0.62
C LYS A 73 9.10 -2.03 0.84
N LYS A 74 8.03 -1.31 1.20
CA LYS A 74 7.43 -1.38 2.55
C LYS A 74 6.79 -2.75 2.79
N LEU A 75 6.15 -3.32 1.77
CA LEU A 75 5.57 -4.66 1.80
C LEU A 75 6.66 -5.73 2.04
N GLU A 76 7.76 -5.67 1.31
CA GLU A 76 8.90 -6.61 1.48
C GLU A 76 9.48 -6.53 2.91
N GLU A 77 9.63 -5.31 3.45
CA GLU A 77 10.09 -5.12 4.83
C GLU A 77 9.12 -5.75 5.84
N LYS A 78 7.80 -5.59 5.65
CA LYS A 78 6.81 -6.17 6.56
C LYS A 78 6.73 -7.69 6.42
N LEU A 79 6.89 -8.25 5.23
CA LEU A 79 6.97 -9.70 5.04
C LEU A 79 8.24 -10.30 5.66
N ALA A 80 9.39 -9.64 5.54
CA ALA A 80 10.62 -10.08 6.20
C ALA A 80 10.48 -10.09 7.74
N ASN A 81 9.82 -9.06 8.29
CA ASN A 81 9.47 -9.03 9.71
C ASN A 81 8.49 -10.15 10.09
N ALA A 82 7.47 -10.39 9.27
CA ALA A 82 6.52 -11.48 9.46
C ALA A 82 7.22 -12.85 9.50
N GLN A 83 8.16 -13.10 8.58
CA GLN A 83 8.98 -14.31 8.57
C GLN A 83 9.79 -14.46 9.86
N HIS A 84 10.36 -13.37 10.38
CA HIS A 84 11.05 -13.38 11.67
C HIS A 84 10.13 -13.72 12.84
N VAL A 85 8.87 -13.25 12.81
CA VAL A 85 7.86 -13.60 13.81
C VAL A 85 7.48 -15.09 13.71
N GLU A 86 7.26 -15.62 12.51
CA GLU A 86 6.98 -17.05 12.30
C GLU A 86 8.10 -17.94 12.84
N ASP A 87 9.34 -17.57 12.54
CA ASP A 87 10.53 -18.25 13.04
C ASP A 87 10.57 -18.30 14.57
N ASN A 88 10.24 -17.19 15.23
CA ASN A 88 10.20 -17.10 16.68
C ASN A 88 9.06 -17.93 17.29
N VAL A 89 7.91 -18.00 16.60
CA VAL A 89 6.78 -18.86 16.99
C VAL A 89 7.16 -20.34 16.85
N GLY A 90 7.79 -20.72 15.74
CA GLY A 90 8.22 -22.11 15.47
C GLY A 90 9.33 -22.60 16.40
N LYS A 91 10.27 -21.73 16.76
CA LYS A 91 11.38 -22.05 17.67
C LYS A 91 10.97 -22.11 19.15
N GLY A 92 9.75 -21.65 19.50
CA GLY A 92 9.27 -21.65 20.89
C GLY A 92 10.11 -20.79 21.84
N LYS A 93 10.86 -19.82 21.32
CA LYS A 93 11.88 -19.05 22.06
C LYS A 93 11.31 -18.07 23.10
N TYR A 94 10.00 -17.86 23.09
CA TYR A 94 9.31 -16.84 23.88
C TYR A 94 8.03 -17.38 24.52
N LEU A 95 7.60 -16.75 25.61
CA LEU A 95 6.30 -17.04 26.22
C LEU A 95 5.17 -16.75 25.23
N ARG A 96 4.14 -17.61 25.22
CA ARG A 96 2.95 -17.47 24.36
C ARG A 96 2.30 -16.10 24.43
N SER A 97 2.32 -15.46 25.60
CA SER A 97 1.76 -14.14 25.81
C SER A 97 2.58 -13.02 25.14
N CYS A 98 3.91 -13.14 25.12
CA CYS A 98 4.80 -12.24 24.38
C CYS A 98 4.71 -12.48 22.88
N LEU A 99 4.65 -13.73 22.44
CA LEU A 99 4.46 -14.09 21.04
C LEU A 99 3.10 -13.59 20.52
N GLY A 100 2.02 -13.76 21.29
CA GLY A 100 0.70 -13.30 20.88
C GLY A 100 0.65 -11.80 20.66
N LYS A 101 1.35 -11.02 21.50
CA LYS A 101 1.49 -9.58 21.30
C LYS A 101 2.27 -9.26 20.01
N LEU A 102 3.40 -9.93 19.80
CA LEU A 102 4.25 -9.72 18.61
C LEU A 102 3.50 -10.07 17.30
N VAL A 103 2.75 -11.17 17.31
CA VAL A 103 1.90 -11.62 16.20
C VAL A 103 0.80 -10.61 15.91
N ASP A 104 0.12 -10.09 16.94
CA ASP A 104 -0.93 -9.08 16.81
C ASP A 104 -0.39 -7.76 16.20
N GLU A 105 0.74 -7.26 16.71
CA GLU A 105 1.42 -6.05 16.19
C GLU A 105 1.85 -6.23 14.73
N SER A 106 2.43 -7.38 14.38
CA SER A 106 2.81 -7.68 12.99
C SER A 106 1.60 -7.81 12.08
N THR A 107 0.50 -8.40 12.56
CA THR A 107 -0.77 -8.54 11.81
C THR A 107 -1.35 -7.16 11.49
N GLN A 108 -1.35 -6.25 12.46
CA GLN A 108 -1.86 -4.90 12.26
C GLN A 108 -1.00 -4.11 11.27
N ALA A 109 0.33 -4.18 11.38
CA ALA A 109 1.23 -3.53 10.43
C ALA A 109 1.04 -4.06 8.99
N MET A 110 0.79 -5.36 8.85
CA MET A 110 0.46 -5.98 7.57
C MET A 110 -0.86 -5.43 6.99
N LYS A 111 -1.93 -5.35 7.81
CA LYS A 111 -3.21 -4.77 7.40
C LYS A 111 -3.10 -3.30 6.99
N GLU A 112 -2.25 -2.52 7.67
CA GLU A 112 -1.97 -1.13 7.32
C GLU A 112 -1.32 -0.99 5.94
N VAL A 113 -0.28 -1.77 5.66
CA VAL A 113 0.35 -1.78 4.34
C VAL A 113 -0.65 -2.25 3.27
N HIS A 114 -1.44 -3.28 3.56
CA HIS A 114 -2.50 -3.70 2.65
C HIS A 114 -3.47 -2.56 2.33
N ALA A 115 -3.90 -1.76 3.33
CA ALA A 115 -4.78 -0.61 3.12
C ALA A 115 -4.12 0.50 2.29
N GLU A 116 -2.84 0.78 2.51
CA GLU A 116 -2.06 1.77 1.75
C GLU A 116 -1.91 1.41 0.27
N GLY A 117 -1.97 0.13 -0.09
CA GLY A 117 -1.87 -0.34 -1.47
C GLY A 117 -3.11 -0.03 -2.34
N HIS A 118 -3.97 0.88 -1.92
CA HIS A 118 -5.11 1.34 -2.71
C HIS A 118 -4.71 2.54 -3.57
N PHE A 119 -4.22 2.26 -4.78
CA PHE A 119 -3.82 3.28 -5.74
C PHE A 119 -5.02 3.71 -6.60
N ARG A 120 -5.18 5.02 -6.83
CA ARG A 120 -6.22 5.56 -7.70
C ARG A 120 -5.73 5.70 -9.14
N GLY A 121 -6.45 5.11 -10.09
CA GLY A 121 -6.14 5.19 -11.52
C GLY A 121 -5.00 4.27 -11.95
N ARG A 122 -4.35 4.59 -13.08
CA ARG A 122 -3.20 3.82 -13.61
C ARG A 122 -2.04 3.77 -12.62
N LEU A 123 -1.37 2.62 -12.54
CA LEU A 123 -0.20 2.40 -11.68
C LEU A 123 1.09 2.93 -12.31
N ILE A 124 1.05 3.17 -13.62
CA ILE A 124 2.17 3.62 -14.43
C ILE A 124 2.11 5.13 -14.70
N PHE A 125 3.27 5.79 -14.78
CA PHE A 125 3.40 7.18 -15.21
C PHE A 125 3.38 7.28 -16.74
N ASN A 126 2.51 8.15 -17.29
CA ASN A 126 2.66 8.57 -18.68
C ASN A 126 3.70 9.70 -18.70
N ASP A 127 4.89 9.45 -19.25
CA ASP A 127 5.79 10.55 -19.56
C ASP A 127 5.13 11.42 -20.65
N PRO A 128 4.92 12.73 -20.41
CA PRO A 128 4.44 13.64 -21.44
C PRO A 128 5.30 13.60 -22.71
N SER A 129 6.58 13.22 -22.59
CA SER A 129 7.50 13.10 -23.73
C SER A 129 7.13 11.95 -24.68
N THR A 130 6.44 10.90 -24.21
CA THR A 130 5.95 9.80 -25.08
C THR A 130 4.62 10.12 -25.77
N ILE A 131 3.91 11.16 -25.33
CA ILE A 131 2.68 11.68 -25.98
C ILE A 131 3.03 12.74 -27.03
N ALA A 132 4.28 13.20 -27.08
CA ALA A 132 4.79 13.95 -28.22
C ALA A 132 4.92 13.00 -29.43
N VAL A 133 3.78 12.63 -30.02
CA VAL A 133 3.72 12.21 -31.42
C VAL A 133 4.33 13.38 -32.18
N SER A 134 5.59 13.22 -32.60
CA SER A 134 6.18 14.07 -33.61
C SER A 134 5.34 13.88 -34.87
N LEU A 135 4.31 14.72 -35.03
CA LEU A 135 3.60 14.82 -36.29
C LEU A 135 4.67 15.09 -37.34
N PRO A 136 4.82 14.24 -38.37
CA PRO A 136 5.80 14.49 -39.40
C PRO A 136 5.45 15.83 -40.04
N THR A 137 6.30 16.83 -39.81
CA THR A 137 6.20 18.10 -40.52
C THR A 137 6.64 17.83 -41.95
N THR A 138 5.70 17.37 -42.79
CA THR A 138 5.93 17.34 -44.23
C THR A 138 6.23 18.77 -44.66
N GLU A 139 7.33 18.98 -45.40
CA GLU A 139 7.57 20.27 -46.05
C GLU A 139 6.35 20.61 -46.89
N LEU A 140 5.61 21.65 -46.49
CA LEU A 140 4.40 22.08 -47.18
C LEU A 140 4.84 22.72 -48.50
N VAL A 141 4.97 21.91 -49.55
CA VAL A 141 5.26 22.40 -50.90
C VAL A 141 3.95 22.89 -51.52
N GLY A 142 3.62 24.15 -51.28
CA GLY A 142 2.43 24.81 -51.82
C GLY A 142 2.08 26.12 -51.12
N THR A 143 1.87 27.17 -51.92
CA THR A 143 1.38 28.53 -51.62
C THR A 143 1.27 28.96 -50.15
N ALA A 144 2.16 29.89 -49.76
CA ALA A 144 2.24 30.53 -48.44
C ALA A 144 0.89 31.01 -47.86
N ASN A 145 -0.08 31.40 -48.70
CA ASN A 145 -1.38 31.90 -48.25
C ASN A 145 -2.18 30.92 -47.38
N VAL A 146 -2.06 29.61 -47.59
CA VAL A 146 -2.86 28.61 -46.84
C VAL A 146 -2.40 28.54 -45.38
N ARG A 147 -1.12 28.80 -45.12
CA ARG A 147 -0.55 28.78 -43.76
C ARG A 147 -1.11 29.94 -42.92
N GLU A 148 -1.11 31.15 -43.47
CA GLU A 148 -1.67 32.33 -42.81
C GLU A 148 -3.17 32.18 -42.55
N GLU A 149 -3.93 31.57 -43.48
CA GLU A 149 -5.37 31.33 -43.32
C GLU A 149 -5.67 30.35 -42.17
N ILE A 150 -4.91 29.24 -42.10
CA ILE A 150 -5.03 28.26 -41.00
C ILE A 150 -4.66 28.92 -39.66
N TYR A 151 -3.60 29.74 -39.63
CA TYR A 151 -3.22 30.47 -38.42
C TYR A 151 -4.31 31.43 -37.96
N GLN A 152 -4.95 32.17 -38.87
CA GLN A 152 -6.08 33.04 -38.56
C GLN A 152 -7.30 32.26 -38.04
N TYR A 153 -7.58 31.08 -38.58
CA TYR A 153 -8.68 30.23 -38.07
C TYR A 153 -8.41 29.66 -36.67
N LEU A 154 -7.16 29.32 -36.35
CA LEU A 154 -6.78 28.72 -35.07
C LEU A 154 -6.55 29.75 -33.96
N MET A 155 -6.00 30.93 -34.31
CA MET A 155 -5.68 32.01 -33.35
C MET A 155 -6.74 33.12 -33.33
N GLY A 156 -7.69 33.11 -34.26
CA GLY A 156 -8.83 34.02 -34.23
C GLY A 156 -9.82 33.61 -33.15
N ASP A 157 -10.38 34.59 -32.44
CA ASP A 157 -11.32 34.46 -31.30
C ASP A 157 -12.64 33.69 -31.60
N ASN A 158 -12.80 33.11 -32.79
CA ASN A 158 -14.01 32.42 -33.22
C ASN A 158 -14.00 30.91 -32.93
N VAL A 159 -13.47 30.48 -31.78
CA VAL A 159 -13.73 29.12 -31.29
C VAL A 159 -15.17 29.07 -30.76
N ARG A 160 -16.11 28.72 -31.65
CA ARG A 160 -17.50 28.49 -31.24
C ARG A 160 -17.55 27.24 -30.39
N LEU A 161 -17.85 27.42 -29.10
CA LEU A 161 -18.21 26.36 -28.17
C LEU A 161 -19.39 25.59 -28.76
N ILE A 162 -19.17 24.36 -29.24
CA ILE A 162 -20.25 23.45 -29.58
C ILE A 162 -20.74 22.86 -28.25
N ILE A 163 -21.80 23.43 -27.70
CA ILE A 163 -22.56 22.79 -26.61
C ILE A 163 -23.43 21.74 -27.27
N MET A 164 -23.12 20.47 -27.04
CA MET A 164 -23.96 19.34 -27.45
C MET A 164 -25.07 19.21 -26.40
N CYS A 165 -26.32 19.51 -26.78
CA CYS A 165 -27.51 19.23 -25.98
C CYS A 165 -27.85 17.74 -26.01
#